data_AF-A0A8E2JQG1-F1
#
_entry.id   AF-A0A8E2JQG1-F1
#
_cell.length_a   1.000
_cell.length_b   1.000
_cell.length_c   1.000
_cell.angle_alpha   90.00
_cell.angle_beta   90.00
_cell.angle_gamma   90.00
#
_symmetry.space_group_name_H-M   'P 1'
#
loop_
_entity.id
_entity.type
_entity.pdbx_description
1 polymer ?
#
loop_
_entity_poly.entity_id
_entity_poly.type
_entity_poly.pdbx_seq_one_letter_code
_entity_poly.pdbx_strand_id
1 'polypeptide(L)'
;MKFSIAIITAAIAALTHAAPAPAPVALPDGFQPITRDEILRRLAEPADSLQKRTVGGIYLCTGENWSGTCGYAVQPVCYSGQCDTASEIAAHCVILTSPWLRNIGSFGPDAGATVFISNNGDCNEAVGSISNPGSADFFDYEGGLGSQITSFLVEAN
;
A
#
# COMPACT_ATOMS: atom_id res chain seq x y z
N MET A 1 -78.09 -33.34 3.58
CA MET A 1 -78.94 -32.97 2.42
C MET A 1 -78.12 -32.10 1.49
N LYS A 2 -78.18 -32.41 0.18
CA LYS A 2 -77.51 -31.76 -0.95
C LYS A 2 -77.78 -30.26 -0.99
N PHE A 3 -76.82 -29.44 -1.46
CA PHE A 3 -77.07 -28.45 -2.51
C PHE A 3 -75.78 -28.11 -3.27
N SER A 4 -75.97 -27.86 -4.56
CA SER A 4 -74.99 -27.87 -5.65
C SER A 4 -74.65 -26.47 -6.15
N ILE A 5 -73.41 -26.34 -6.65
CA ILE A 5 -72.93 -25.60 -7.85
C ILE A 5 -73.17 -24.08 -7.95
N ALA A 6 -72.09 -23.32 -8.15
CA ALA A 6 -71.89 -22.50 -9.36
C ALA A 6 -70.42 -22.06 -9.50
N ILE A 7 -69.80 -22.48 -10.60
CA ILE A 7 -68.48 -22.06 -11.08
C ILE A 7 -68.64 -20.75 -11.84
N ILE A 8 -67.84 -19.74 -11.53
CA ILE A 8 -67.60 -18.61 -12.43
C ILE A 8 -66.08 -18.40 -12.51
N THR A 9 -65.52 -18.81 -13.63
CA THR A 9 -64.13 -18.56 -14.01
C THR A 9 -64.02 -17.13 -14.54
N ALA A 10 -63.25 -16.28 -13.86
CA ALA A 10 -62.84 -14.99 -14.39
C ALA A 10 -61.35 -15.05 -14.73
N ALA A 11 -61.02 -15.11 -16.02
CA ALA A 11 -59.66 -14.96 -16.50
C ALA A 11 -59.31 -13.48 -16.57
N ILE A 12 -58.34 -13.04 -15.78
CA ILE A 12 -57.75 -11.70 -15.90
C ILE A 12 -56.35 -11.88 -16.52
N ALA A 13 -56.21 -11.39 -17.74
CA ALA A 13 -54.96 -11.38 -18.49
C ALA A 13 -53.95 -10.42 -17.81
N ALA A 14 -52.79 -10.95 -17.41
CA ALA A 14 -51.69 -10.14 -16.92
C ALA A 14 -51.01 -9.43 -18.11
N LEU A 15 -51.16 -8.11 -18.19
CA LEU A 15 -50.38 -7.25 -19.08
C LEU A 15 -48.96 -7.08 -18.52
N THR A 16 -48.03 -7.93 -18.96
CA THR A 16 -46.60 -7.72 -18.71
C THR A 16 -46.10 -6.58 -19.60
N HIS A 17 -45.89 -5.40 -19.02
CA HIS A 17 -45.12 -4.33 -19.65
C HIS A 17 -43.62 -4.70 -19.57
N ALA A 18 -43.06 -5.26 -20.64
CA ALA A 18 -41.62 -5.35 -20.77
C ALA A 18 -41.06 -3.94 -21.02
N ALA A 19 -40.29 -3.41 -20.07
CA ALA A 19 -39.56 -2.17 -20.28
C ALA A 19 -38.55 -2.35 -21.42
N PRO A 20 -38.40 -1.38 -22.34
CA PRO A 20 -37.39 -1.46 -23.39
C PRO A 20 -36.00 -1.55 -22.76
N ALA A 21 -35.17 -2.46 -23.25
CA ALA A 21 -33.78 -2.58 -22.81
C ALA A 21 -33.08 -1.22 -23.03
N PRO A 22 -32.29 -0.72 -22.04
CA PRO A 22 -31.56 0.52 -22.21
C PRO A 22 -30.65 0.42 -23.44
N ALA A 23 -30.67 1.48 -24.26
CA ALA A 23 -29.79 1.56 -25.42
C ALA A 23 -28.31 1.41 -24.97
N PRO A 24 -27.47 0.72 -25.75
CA PRO A 24 -26.05 0.61 -25.43
C PRO A 24 -25.45 2.01 -25.39
N VAL A 25 -24.92 2.39 -24.22
CA VAL A 25 -24.19 3.64 -24.04
C VAL A 25 -22.94 3.56 -24.92
N ALA A 26 -22.81 4.48 -25.87
CA ALA A 26 -21.61 4.58 -26.68
C ALA A 26 -20.41 4.88 -25.76
N LEU A 27 -19.33 4.11 -25.94
CA LEU A 27 -18.08 4.34 -25.22
C LEU A 27 -17.48 5.69 -25.64
N PRO A 28 -16.85 6.46 -24.72
CA PRO A 28 -16.17 7.70 -25.06
C PRO A 28 -15.05 7.46 -26.08
N ASP A 29 -14.77 8.46 -26.92
CA ASP A 29 -13.68 8.39 -27.89
C ASP A 29 -12.35 8.04 -27.19
N GLY A 30 -11.66 7.04 -27.74
CA GLY A 30 -10.40 6.52 -27.19
C GLY A 30 -10.54 5.29 -26.27
N PHE A 31 -11.76 4.91 -25.88
CA PHE A 31 -12.00 3.66 -25.15
C PHE A 31 -12.19 2.50 -26.13
N GLN A 32 -11.21 1.60 -26.18
CA GLN A 32 -11.35 0.32 -26.89
C GLN A 32 -12.07 -0.69 -25.98
N PRO A 33 -13.14 -1.38 -26.46
CA PRO A 33 -13.78 -2.43 -25.69
C PRO A 33 -12.77 -3.56 -25.45
N ILE A 34 -12.52 -3.89 -24.18
CA ILE A 34 -11.72 -5.07 -23.82
C ILE A 34 -12.55 -6.33 -24.07
N THR A 35 -11.97 -7.32 -24.74
CA THR A 35 -12.65 -8.60 -24.99
C THR A 35 -12.74 -9.42 -23.71
N ARG A 36 -13.71 -10.34 -23.65
CA ARG A 36 -13.82 -11.30 -22.55
C ARG A 36 -12.52 -12.08 -22.34
N ASP A 37 -11.85 -12.45 -23.43
CA ASP A 37 -10.60 -13.20 -23.36
C ASP A 37 -9.45 -12.35 -22.82
N GLU A 38 -9.41 -11.04 -23.14
CA GLU A 38 -8.44 -10.11 -22.54
C GLU A 38 -8.70 -9.90 -21.05
N ILE A 39 -9.98 -9.84 -20.63
CA ILE A 39 -10.35 -9.82 -19.21
C ILE A 39 -9.86 -11.09 -18.53
N LEU A 40 -10.15 -12.26 -19.10
CA LEU A 40 -9.77 -13.55 -18.53
C LEU A 40 -8.25 -13.73 -18.48
N ARG A 41 -7.52 -13.23 -19.49
CA ARG A 41 -6.06 -13.24 -19.53
C ARG A 41 -5.48 -12.38 -18.40
N ARG A 42 -5.99 -11.16 -18.20
CA ARG A 42 -5.56 -10.26 -17.11
C ARG A 42 -5.91 -10.79 -15.72
N LEU A 43 -7.00 -11.54 -15.58
CA LEU A 43 -7.38 -12.20 -14.33
C LEU A 43 -6.58 -13.48 -14.07
N ALA A 44 -6.01 -14.09 -15.11
CA ALA A 44 -5.21 -15.31 -15.04
C ALA A 44 -3.71 -15.05 -14.85
N GLU A 45 -3.25 -13.80 -15.04
CA GLU A 45 -1.94 -13.40 -14.53
C GLU A 45 -1.98 -13.55 -13.00
N PRO A 46 -1.00 -14.22 -12.36
CA PRO A 46 -0.95 -14.27 -10.92
C PRO A 46 -0.87 -12.83 -10.45
N ALA A 47 -1.93 -12.36 -9.80
CA ALA A 47 -1.82 -11.19 -8.97
C ALA A 47 -0.77 -11.58 -7.92
N ASP A 48 0.47 -11.15 -8.11
CA ASP A 48 1.22 -10.64 -6.97
C ASP A 48 0.22 -9.70 -6.31
N SER A 49 -0.35 -10.18 -5.20
CA SER A 49 -1.52 -9.59 -4.58
C SER A 49 -1.33 -8.09 -4.59
N LEU A 50 -2.31 -7.31 -5.07
CA LEU A 50 -2.29 -5.86 -4.94
C LEU A 50 -2.21 -5.54 -3.45
N GLN A 51 -0.99 -5.52 -2.91
CA GLN A 51 -0.73 -5.17 -1.54
C GLN A 51 -0.96 -3.68 -1.47
N LYS A 52 -1.90 -3.30 -0.62
CA LYS A 52 -2.13 -1.90 -0.29
C LYS A 52 -0.81 -1.33 0.22
N ARG A 53 -0.23 -0.39 -0.52
CA ARG A 53 0.98 0.33 -0.12
C ARG A 53 0.61 1.32 0.98
N THR A 54 1.37 1.32 2.06
CA THR A 54 1.38 2.43 3.02
C THR A 54 2.70 3.15 2.83
N VAL A 55 2.74 4.07 1.86
CA VAL A 55 3.95 4.87 1.59
C VAL A 55 4.35 5.59 2.88
N GLY A 56 5.63 5.51 3.25
CA GLY A 56 6.12 6.02 4.54
C GLY A 56 6.01 5.06 5.71
N GLY A 57 5.34 3.91 5.55
CA GLY A 57 5.24 2.89 6.58
C GLY A 57 6.59 2.21 6.82
N ILE A 58 7.07 2.24 8.06
CA ILE A 58 8.34 1.62 8.46
C ILE A 58 8.09 0.69 9.65
N TYR A 59 8.52 -0.57 9.51
CA TYR A 59 8.58 -1.55 10.59
C TYR A 59 10.02 -1.74 11.07
N LEU A 60 10.27 -1.53 12.36
CA LEU A 60 11.59 -1.65 12.99
C LEU A 60 11.53 -2.67 14.12
N CYS A 61 12.64 -3.39 14.32
CA CYS A 61 12.86 -4.25 15.47
C CYS A 61 14.28 -4.03 16.03
N THR A 62 14.44 -4.08 17.34
CA THR A 62 15.77 -3.96 17.99
C THR A 62 16.65 -5.19 17.78
N GLY A 63 16.06 -6.36 17.57
CA GLY A 63 16.77 -7.60 17.29
C GLY A 63 16.70 -7.97 15.81
N GLU A 64 17.63 -8.81 15.39
CA GLU A 64 17.65 -9.42 14.05
C GLU A 64 16.46 -10.35 13.85
N ASN A 65 16.19 -10.71 12.60
CA ASN A 65 15.13 -11.60 12.18
C ASN A 65 13.76 -11.21 12.76
N TRP A 66 13.50 -9.91 12.79
CA TRP A 66 12.23 -9.31 13.25
C TRP A 66 11.92 -9.61 14.72
N SER A 67 12.95 -9.62 15.57
CA SER A 67 12.84 -9.99 17.00
C SER A 67 13.13 -8.84 17.96
N GLY A 68 12.95 -9.07 19.27
CA GLY A 68 13.13 -8.04 20.29
C GLY A 68 11.94 -7.09 20.37
N THR A 69 12.20 -5.81 20.64
CA THR A 69 11.13 -4.82 20.66
C THR A 69 10.90 -4.28 19.27
N CYS A 70 9.67 -4.41 18.77
CA CYS A 70 9.30 -3.98 17.43
C CYS A 70 8.25 -2.88 17.44
N GLY A 71 8.24 -2.05 16.40
CA GLY A 71 7.30 -0.97 16.21
C GLY A 71 7.05 -0.66 14.73
N TYR A 72 5.83 -0.22 14.44
CA TYR A 72 5.44 0.29 13.13
C TYR A 72 4.98 1.73 13.25
N ALA A 73 5.38 2.57 12.32
CA ALA A 73 4.82 3.92 12.17
C ALA A 73 4.91 4.39 10.72
N VAL A 74 3.93 5.20 10.32
CA VAL A 74 3.97 5.93 9.05
C VAL A 74 4.71 7.24 9.30
N GLN A 75 5.81 7.42 8.58
CA GLN A 75 6.72 8.54 8.74
C GLN A 75 6.37 9.68 7.78
N PRO A 76 6.77 10.93 8.07
CA PRO A 76 6.75 12.00 7.09
C PRO A 76 7.52 11.57 5.84
N VAL A 77 6.91 11.73 4.68
CA VAL A 77 7.49 11.31 3.41
C VAL A 77 7.89 12.52 2.61
N CYS A 78 9.10 12.48 2.09
CA CYS A 78 9.57 13.38 1.08
C CYS A 78 9.07 12.93 -0.29
N TYR A 79 8.39 13.80 -1.02
CA TYR A 79 8.15 13.59 -2.45
C TYR A 79 9.26 14.27 -3.26
N SER A 80 9.45 13.82 -4.51
CA SER A 80 10.46 14.38 -5.41
C SER A 80 10.41 15.92 -5.42
N GLY A 81 11.54 16.54 -5.08
CA GLY A 81 11.71 17.99 -5.01
C GLY A 81 11.25 18.66 -3.71
N GLN A 82 10.85 17.90 -2.68
CA GLN A 82 10.40 18.44 -1.39
C GLN A 82 11.44 18.37 -0.27
N CYS A 83 12.63 17.82 -0.52
CA CYS A 83 13.74 17.80 0.46
C CYS A 83 15.05 18.23 -0.17
N ASP A 84 14.99 19.28 -0.99
CA ASP A 84 16.17 19.83 -1.65
C ASP A 84 16.87 20.90 -0.77
N THR A 85 16.20 21.37 0.28
CA THR A 85 16.74 22.35 1.22
C THR A 85 16.90 21.79 2.63
N ALA A 86 17.85 22.34 3.40
CA ALA A 86 18.08 21.93 4.79
C ALA A 86 16.84 22.11 5.69
N SER A 87 16.01 23.13 5.44
CA SER A 87 14.77 23.33 6.21
C SER A 87 13.73 22.26 5.92
N GLU A 88 13.67 21.77 4.69
CA GLU A 88 12.75 20.72 4.30
C GLU A 88 13.19 19.34 4.78
N ILE A 89 14.50 19.06 4.70
CA ILE A 89 15.11 17.86 5.29
C ILE A 89 14.81 17.82 6.79
N ALA A 90 15.03 18.92 7.51
CA ALA A 90 14.75 18.99 8.95
C ALA A 90 13.28 18.72 9.29
N ALA A 91 12.33 19.09 8.43
CA ALA A 91 10.91 18.85 8.64
C ALA A 91 10.49 17.38 8.44
N HIS A 92 11.25 16.61 7.65
CA HIS A 92 10.96 15.22 7.33
C HIS A 92 11.94 14.22 7.98
N CYS A 93 12.98 14.73 8.64
CA CYS A 93 13.96 13.90 9.33
C CYS A 93 13.33 13.23 10.56
N VAL A 94 13.40 11.90 10.58
CA VAL A 94 12.98 11.11 11.73
C VAL A 94 14.20 10.88 12.62
N ILE A 95 14.25 11.59 13.76
CA ILE A 95 15.29 11.40 14.77
C ILE A 95 14.88 10.25 15.69
N LEU A 96 15.74 9.23 15.77
CA LEU A 96 15.49 8.05 16.60
C LEU A 96 15.74 8.37 18.08
N THR A 97 14.90 7.78 18.92
CA THR A 97 15.06 7.82 20.38
C THR A 97 15.18 6.39 20.91
N SER A 98 15.43 6.25 22.21
CA SER A 98 15.39 4.94 22.86
C SER A 98 14.00 4.31 22.65
N PRO A 99 13.92 3.00 22.34
CA PRO A 99 15.03 2.04 22.31
C PRO A 99 15.71 1.81 20.96
N TRP A 100 15.37 2.57 19.90
CA TRP A 100 15.81 2.29 18.51
C TRP A 100 17.10 3.03 18.14
N LEU A 101 17.42 4.12 18.84
CA LEU A 101 18.64 4.89 18.63
C LEU A 101 19.87 3.98 18.70
N ARG A 102 20.59 3.86 17.56
CA ARG A 102 21.79 3.00 17.39
C ARG A 102 21.54 1.53 17.76
N ASN A 103 20.31 1.05 17.62
CA ASN A 103 19.90 -0.27 18.08
C ASN A 103 18.73 -0.80 17.23
N ILE A 104 18.96 -0.95 15.93
CA ILE A 104 18.01 -1.54 14.99
C ILE A 104 18.61 -2.82 14.42
N GLY A 105 18.02 -3.97 14.77
CA GLY A 105 18.41 -5.28 14.27
C GLY A 105 17.64 -5.72 13.02
N SER A 106 16.45 -5.18 12.77
CA SER A 106 15.74 -5.37 11.49
C SER A 106 15.03 -4.09 11.06
N PHE A 107 15.07 -3.80 9.76
CA PHE A 107 14.53 -2.58 9.17
C PHE A 107 13.72 -2.94 7.93
N GLY A 108 12.39 -2.80 8.00
CA GLY A 108 11.45 -3.14 6.93
C GLY A 108 10.63 -1.93 6.49
N PRO A 109 11.04 -1.18 5.46
CA PRO A 109 10.20 -0.17 4.85
C PRO A 109 9.12 -0.82 3.98
N ASP A 110 7.89 -0.31 4.04
CA ASP A 110 6.80 -0.71 3.16
C ASP A 110 7.13 -0.36 1.70
N ALA A 111 6.54 -1.09 0.75
CA ALA A 111 6.75 -0.85 -0.67
C ALA A 111 6.29 0.57 -1.10
N GLY A 112 7.06 1.19 -2.01
CA GLY A 112 6.80 2.52 -2.56
C GLY A 112 7.58 3.65 -1.90
N ALA A 113 8.60 3.33 -1.10
CA ALA A 113 9.53 4.31 -0.57
C ALA A 113 10.98 3.78 -0.53
N THR A 114 11.93 4.70 -0.59
CA THR A 114 13.34 4.50 -0.23
C THR A 114 13.61 5.23 1.07
N VAL A 115 14.38 4.62 1.96
CA VAL A 115 14.79 5.24 3.23
C VAL A 115 16.26 5.57 3.16
N PHE A 116 16.60 6.83 3.37
CA PHE A 116 17.99 7.29 3.49
C PHE A 116 18.37 7.34 4.97
N ILE A 117 19.44 6.64 5.31
CA ILE A 117 19.87 6.39 6.67
C ILE A 117 20.99 7.36 7.04
N SER A 118 20.94 7.93 8.24
CA SER A 118 21.93 8.87 8.75
C SER A 118 22.40 8.49 10.16
N ASN A 119 23.64 8.84 10.49
CA ASN A 119 24.25 8.61 11.82
C ASN A 119 24.65 9.90 12.55
N ASN A 120 24.24 11.06 12.00
CA ASN A 120 24.56 12.40 12.47
C ASN A 120 23.39 13.06 13.25
N GLY A 121 22.17 12.54 13.12
CA GLY A 121 20.99 12.98 13.88
C GLY A 121 20.20 14.13 13.25
N ASP A 122 20.50 14.52 12.02
CA ASP A 122 19.83 15.63 11.32
C ASP A 122 19.40 15.33 9.87
N CYS A 123 19.73 14.14 9.38
CA CYS A 123 19.41 13.67 8.01
C CYS A 123 20.04 14.50 6.87
N ASN A 124 20.99 15.40 7.14
CA ASN A 124 21.66 16.19 6.10
C ASN A 124 22.65 15.35 5.28
N GLU A 125 23.13 14.24 5.82
CA GLU A 125 24.07 13.33 5.16
C GLU A 125 23.61 11.89 5.32
N ALA A 126 23.34 11.22 4.20
CA ALA A 126 23.01 9.79 4.19
C ALA A 126 24.29 8.95 4.15
N VAL A 127 24.37 7.94 5.01
CA VAL A 127 25.46 6.94 5.05
C VAL A 127 25.08 5.63 4.38
N GLY A 128 23.81 5.46 4.04
CA GLY A 128 23.28 4.30 3.36
C GLY A 128 21.82 4.49 2.97
N SER A 129 21.26 3.52 2.28
CA SER A 129 19.83 3.52 1.95
C SER A 129 19.25 2.12 2.01
N ILE A 130 17.96 2.03 2.27
CA ILE A 130 17.24 0.76 2.26
C ILE A 130 15.83 0.93 1.69
N SER A 131 15.40 -0.04 0.89
CA SER A 131 14.07 -0.09 0.31
C SER A 131 13.45 -1.47 0.55
N ASN A 132 12.14 -1.60 0.34
CA ASN A 132 11.44 -2.88 0.47
C ASN A 132 12.17 -3.97 -0.36
N PRO A 133 12.43 -5.17 0.20
CA PRO A 133 11.84 -5.76 1.42
C PRO A 133 12.53 -5.41 2.75
N GLY A 134 13.54 -4.54 2.74
CA GLY A 134 14.31 -4.24 3.93
C GLY A 134 15.38 -5.27 4.25
N SER A 135 15.83 -5.29 5.50
CA SER A 135 16.82 -6.25 6.02
C SER A 135 16.33 -6.86 7.33
N ALA A 136 16.36 -8.19 7.37
CA ALA A 136 16.16 -8.96 8.60
C ALA A 136 17.38 -8.87 9.52
N ASP A 137 18.56 -8.60 8.99
CA ASP A 137 19.79 -8.39 9.77
C ASP A 137 20.38 -7.03 9.39
N PHE A 138 19.97 -6.02 10.13
CA PHE A 138 20.40 -4.65 9.91
C PHE A 138 21.68 -4.31 10.70
N PHE A 139 22.11 -5.19 11.61
CA PHE A 139 23.40 -5.05 12.30
C PHE A 139 24.58 -5.43 11.43
N ASP A 140 24.38 -6.28 10.42
CA ASP A 140 25.39 -6.59 9.39
C ASP A 140 25.14 -5.86 8.05
N TYR A 141 24.06 -5.08 7.94
CA TYR A 141 23.75 -4.32 6.74
C TYR A 141 24.69 -3.12 6.54
N GLU A 142 25.27 -3.01 5.34
CA GLU A 142 26.15 -1.91 4.90
C GLU A 142 27.18 -1.45 5.95
N GLY A 143 27.94 -2.40 6.52
CA GLY A 143 28.98 -2.06 7.51
C GLY A 143 28.42 -1.79 8.91
N GLY A 144 27.22 -2.32 9.19
CA GLY A 144 26.58 -2.31 10.50
C GLY A 144 25.85 -1.03 10.83
N LEU A 145 25.04 -0.57 9.89
CA LEU A 145 24.19 0.61 10.05
C LEU A 145 23.23 0.49 11.24
N GLY A 146 22.78 -0.72 11.59
CA GLY A 146 21.88 -0.95 12.73
C GLY A 146 22.43 -0.49 14.08
N SER A 147 23.75 -0.51 14.25
CA SER A 147 24.43 -0.03 15.47
C SER A 147 24.83 1.46 15.40
N GLN A 148 24.58 2.11 14.27
CA GLN A 148 25.09 3.45 13.99
C GLN A 148 23.99 4.46 13.70
N ILE A 149 22.85 4.00 13.19
CA ILE A 149 21.72 4.83 12.79
C ILE A 149 21.22 5.70 13.95
N THR A 150 21.07 6.99 13.68
CA THR A 150 20.50 7.95 14.62
C THR A 150 19.28 8.66 14.05
N SER A 151 19.17 8.73 12.73
CA SER A 151 18.04 9.33 12.05
C SER A 151 17.87 8.76 10.65
N PHE A 152 16.71 9.00 10.03
CA PHE A 152 16.47 8.64 8.64
C PHE A 152 15.45 9.57 7.97
N LEU A 153 15.52 9.64 6.65
CA LEU A 153 14.58 10.34 5.79
C LEU A 153 13.87 9.32 4.88
N VAL A 154 12.57 9.47 4.67
CA VAL A 154 11.80 8.59 3.77
C VAL A 154 11.44 9.34 2.51
N GLU A 155 11.76 8.80 1.34
CA GLU A 155 11.41 9.34 0.03
C GLU A 155 10.42 8.42 -0.68
N ALA A 156 9.32 8.97 -1.20
CA ALA A 156 8.35 8.23 -2.01
C ALA A 156 8.88 7.98 -3.42
N ASN A 157 8.68 6.75 -3.93
CA ASN A 157 8.99 6.35 -5.31
C ASN A 157 7.74 6.18 -6.17
#